data_AF-A0A1F3WSS6-F1
#
_entry.id   AF-A0A1F3WSS6-F1
#
_cell.length_a   1.000
_cell.length_b   1.000
_cell.length_c   1.000
_cell.angle_alpha   90.00
_cell.angle_beta   90.00
_cell.angle_gamma   90.00
#
_symmetry.space_group_name_H-M   'P 1'
#
loop_
_entity.id
_entity.type
_entity.pdbx_description
1 polymer ?
#
loop_
_entity_poly.entity_id
_entity_poly.type
_entity_poly.pdbx_seq_one_letter_code
_entity_poly.pdbx_strand_id
1 'polypeptide(L)'
;MNNALNATLAVARQQFEELTHLIPQEELRSLNLGEGAKRQRIEALLEALTKALSTIERELRAETGVPLTQVAASHIAFFREQLEPNIPAIRRAHWECIGLRELFESLDEYEPEHPMRSVQEAVAWGLERWRDMLDDEELEDWKSRGFAIESAIETIELPWFEPDRWLENMRLLRPVLLDRPPQHVRDHVRHRLTEIYRAFTFGLWMSSIALCRSLLEYSLKETAQQCGIEKTKIGYRGEPEDKSMNELCDEFSTRFPSLSGELDRVRDAGNRIMHAKKHDVIAFPKVLREEALGCIRSMRYSLETIYARASH
;
A
#
# COMPACT_ATOMS: atom_id res chain seq x y z
N MET A 1 24.48 16.28 11.79
CA MET A 1 23.17 16.06 11.13
C MET A 1 23.06 16.72 9.75
N ASN A 2 23.66 17.90 9.50
CA ASN A 2 23.61 18.62 8.20
C ASN A 2 24.13 17.88 6.95
N ASN A 3 25.03 16.92 7.10
CA ASN A 3 25.55 16.15 5.96
C ASN A 3 24.53 15.14 5.41
N ALA A 4 23.56 14.70 6.22
CA ALA A 4 22.61 13.68 5.80
C ALA A 4 21.62 14.22 4.76
N LEU A 5 20.98 15.37 5.02
CA LEU A 5 20.02 15.97 4.07
C LEU A 5 20.69 16.42 2.77
N ASN A 6 21.89 17.02 2.85
CA ASN A 6 22.67 17.37 1.67
C ASN A 6 23.08 16.13 0.85
N ALA A 7 23.48 15.05 1.52
CA ALA A 7 23.79 13.79 0.83
C ALA A 7 22.55 13.17 0.18
N THR A 8 21.40 13.17 0.87
CA THR A 8 20.14 12.67 0.32
C THR A 8 19.68 13.50 -0.89
N LEU A 9 19.80 14.83 -0.84
CA LEU A 9 19.48 15.70 -1.98
C LEU A 9 20.44 15.51 -3.15
N ALA A 10 21.74 15.31 -2.88
CA ALA A 10 22.71 15.01 -3.93
C ALA A 10 22.42 13.68 -4.63
N VAL A 11 22.08 12.64 -3.86
CA VAL A 11 21.68 11.33 -4.39
C VAL A 11 20.37 11.44 -5.18
N ALA A 12 19.37 12.15 -4.65
CA ALA A 12 18.11 12.38 -5.35
C ALA A 12 18.33 13.13 -6.68
N ARG A 13 19.24 14.10 -6.71
CA ARG A 13 19.63 14.81 -7.92
C ARG A 13 20.23 13.88 -8.96
N GLN A 14 21.21 13.08 -8.59
CA GLN A 14 21.85 12.13 -9.51
C GLN A 14 20.82 11.14 -10.09
N GLN A 15 19.94 10.61 -9.24
CA GLN A 15 18.92 9.64 -9.66
C GLN A 15 17.86 10.29 -10.55
N PHE A 16 17.48 11.54 -10.28
CA PHE A 16 16.52 12.27 -11.10
C PHE A 16 17.10 12.63 -12.47
N GLU A 17 18.35 13.09 -12.53
CA GLU A 17 19.06 13.35 -13.78
C GLU A 17 19.15 12.08 -14.63
N GLU A 18 19.52 10.94 -14.03
CA GLU A 18 19.56 9.65 -14.72
C GLU A 18 18.16 9.21 -15.21
N LEU A 19 17.13 9.38 -14.38
CA LEU A 19 15.75 9.07 -14.76
C LEU A 19 15.33 9.89 -15.98
N THR A 20 15.56 11.21 -15.96
CA THR A 20 15.19 12.10 -17.07
C THR A 20 15.97 11.83 -18.37
N HIS A 21 17.17 11.23 -18.27
CA HIS A 21 17.91 10.77 -19.43
C HIS A 21 17.31 9.48 -20.03
N LEU A 22 16.74 8.61 -19.21
CA LEU A 22 16.14 7.35 -19.67
C LEU A 22 14.70 7.53 -20.17
N ILE A 23 13.94 8.41 -19.53
CA ILE A 23 12.54 8.67 -19.87
C ILE A 23 12.26 10.18 -19.78
N PRO A 24 11.76 10.81 -20.86
CA PRO A 24 11.27 12.18 -20.81
C PRO A 24 10.19 12.37 -19.75
N GLN A 25 10.10 13.55 -19.15
CA GLN A 25 9.11 13.83 -18.10
C GLN A 25 7.66 13.64 -18.57
N GLU A 26 7.36 13.88 -19.84
CA GLU A 26 6.03 13.66 -20.43
C GLU A 26 5.67 12.16 -20.53
N GLU A 27 6.65 11.32 -20.88
CA GLU A 27 6.50 9.86 -20.90
C GLU A 27 6.34 9.29 -19.48
N LEU A 28 7.04 9.88 -18.51
CA LEU A 28 6.89 9.53 -17.10
C LEU A 28 5.47 9.83 -16.58
N ARG A 29 4.90 10.98 -16.99
CA ARG A 29 3.52 11.38 -16.64
C ARG A 29 2.45 10.53 -17.31
N SER A 30 2.71 10.07 -18.53
CA SER A 30 1.80 9.17 -19.26
C SER A 30 1.99 7.70 -18.91
N LEU A 31 2.87 7.38 -17.95
CA LEU A 31 3.15 6.02 -17.46
C LEU A 31 3.68 5.06 -18.54
N ASN A 32 4.26 5.60 -19.61
CA ASN A 32 4.88 4.80 -20.66
C ASN A 32 6.34 4.48 -20.29
N LEU A 33 6.54 3.52 -19.40
CA LEU A 33 7.86 3.21 -18.82
C LEU A 33 8.76 2.33 -19.74
N GLY A 34 8.26 1.96 -20.92
CA GLY A 34 8.96 1.06 -21.85
C GLY A 34 9.01 -0.40 -21.38
N GLU A 35 9.88 -1.20 -21.99
CA GLU A 35 10.01 -2.64 -21.74
C GLU A 35 11.47 -3.09 -21.52
N GLY A 36 11.64 -4.31 -21.00
CA GLY A 36 12.94 -4.96 -20.84
C GLY A 36 13.88 -4.29 -19.83
N ALA A 37 15.19 -4.30 -20.13
CA ALA A 37 16.23 -3.77 -19.23
C ALA A 37 16.08 -2.27 -18.94
N LYS A 38 15.53 -1.50 -19.89
CA LYS A 38 15.24 -0.07 -19.72
C LYS A 38 14.20 0.14 -18.61
N ARG A 39 13.09 -0.60 -18.68
CA ARG A 39 12.03 -0.56 -17.67
C ARG A 39 12.56 -0.95 -16.28
N GLN A 40 13.33 -2.03 -16.18
CA GLN A 40 13.92 -2.45 -14.90
C GLN A 40 14.82 -1.37 -14.28
N ARG A 41 15.59 -0.64 -15.10
CA ARG A 41 16.40 0.47 -14.60
C ARG A 41 15.55 1.65 -14.14
N ILE A 42 14.50 1.98 -14.88
CA ILE A 42 13.53 3.02 -14.50
C ILE A 42 12.86 2.67 -13.17
N GLU A 43 12.41 1.42 -12.99
CA GLU A 43 11.82 0.91 -11.75
C GLU A 43 12.75 1.11 -10.55
N ALA A 44 14.03 0.72 -10.68
CA ALA A 44 15.03 0.90 -9.63
C ALA A 44 15.31 2.38 -9.30
N LEU A 45 15.30 3.27 -10.31
CA LEU A 45 15.50 4.70 -10.10
C LEU A 45 14.29 5.34 -9.41
N LEU A 46 13.07 4.99 -9.82
CA LEU A 46 11.82 5.47 -9.22
C LEU A 46 11.69 5.05 -7.76
N GLU A 47 12.07 3.81 -7.46
CA GLU A 47 12.15 3.29 -6.09
C GLU A 47 13.14 4.09 -5.23
N ALA A 48 14.36 4.28 -5.73
CA ALA A 48 15.41 4.98 -5.00
C ALA A 48 15.04 6.47 -4.77
N LEU A 49 14.45 7.12 -5.78
CA LEU A 49 13.93 8.48 -5.68
C LEU A 49 12.80 8.58 -4.66
N THR A 50 11.83 7.66 -4.68
CA THR A 50 10.72 7.67 -3.72
C THR A 50 11.22 7.55 -2.28
N LYS A 51 12.23 6.70 -2.03
CA LYS A 51 12.88 6.57 -0.72
C LYS A 51 13.61 7.85 -0.29
N ALA A 52 14.32 8.49 -1.22
CA ALA A 52 14.99 9.75 -0.98
C ALA A 52 13.98 10.86 -0.65
N LEU A 53 12.87 10.93 -1.38
CA LEU A 53 11.78 11.88 -1.17
C LEU A 53 11.13 11.73 0.21
N SER A 54 10.78 10.51 0.64
CA SER A 54 10.23 10.28 1.97
C SER A 54 11.19 10.72 3.08
N THR A 55 12.50 10.55 2.87
CA THR A 55 13.53 11.02 3.80
C THR A 55 13.59 12.55 3.82
N ILE A 56 13.62 13.20 2.65
CA ILE A 56 13.65 14.67 2.52
C ILE A 56 12.41 15.29 3.17
N GLU A 57 11.21 14.81 2.87
CA GLU A 57 9.95 15.32 3.44
C GLU A 57 9.91 15.17 4.96
N ARG A 58 10.40 14.04 5.50
CA ARG A 58 10.46 13.81 6.95
C ARG A 58 11.40 14.80 7.64
N GLU A 59 12.59 15.00 7.10
CA GLU A 59 13.58 15.94 7.66
C GLU A 59 13.11 17.40 7.53
N LEU A 60 12.34 17.74 6.49
CA LEU A 60 11.75 19.07 6.31
C LEU A 60 10.54 19.34 7.22
N ARG A 61 9.77 18.30 7.60
CA ARG A 61 8.57 18.42 8.45
C ARG A 61 8.82 18.32 9.96
N ALA A 62 9.99 17.88 10.40
CA ALA A 62 10.31 17.78 11.82
C ALA A 62 10.31 19.18 12.48
N GLU A 63 9.64 19.35 13.62
CA GLU A 63 9.56 20.63 14.38
C GLU A 63 10.92 21.14 14.88
N THR A 64 11.95 20.29 14.89
CA THR A 64 13.36 20.65 15.14
C THR A 64 14.12 21.05 13.87
N GLY A 65 13.39 21.28 12.77
CA GLY A 65 13.88 21.31 11.39
C GLY A 65 15.22 22.00 11.21
N VAL A 66 16.14 21.31 10.52
CA VAL A 66 17.34 21.94 9.99
C VAL A 66 16.85 23.12 9.15
N PRO A 67 17.14 24.38 9.54
CA PRO A 67 16.62 25.51 8.79
C PRO A 67 17.18 25.38 7.37
N LEU A 68 16.29 25.52 6.36
CA LEU A 68 16.63 25.44 4.93
C LEU A 68 17.86 26.27 4.57
N THR A 69 18.21 27.28 5.37
CA THR A 69 19.43 28.08 5.29
C THR A 69 20.75 27.31 5.48
N GLN A 70 20.72 26.05 5.93
CA GLN A 70 21.92 25.21 6.15
C GLN A 70 22.14 24.14 5.05
N VAL A 71 21.24 24.08 4.07
CA VAL A 71 21.37 23.23 2.87
C VAL A 71 22.07 24.03 1.77
N ALA A 72 22.90 23.38 0.95
CA ALA A 72 23.55 24.07 -0.17
C ALA A 72 22.50 24.70 -1.10
N ALA A 73 22.66 25.98 -1.44
CA ALA A 73 21.68 26.73 -2.25
C ALA A 73 21.36 26.03 -3.58
N SER A 74 22.34 25.36 -4.20
CA SER A 74 22.16 24.56 -5.41
C SER A 74 21.25 23.34 -5.22
N HIS A 75 21.27 22.71 -4.04
CA HIS A 75 20.37 21.59 -3.72
C HIS A 75 18.95 22.06 -3.42
N ILE A 76 18.80 23.25 -2.81
CA ILE A 76 17.48 23.86 -2.57
C ILE A 76 16.84 24.27 -3.90
N ALA A 77 17.60 24.91 -4.79
CA ALA A 77 17.15 25.29 -6.11
C ALA A 77 16.72 24.05 -6.91
N PHE A 78 17.55 23.00 -6.93
CA PHE A 78 17.19 21.71 -7.54
C PHE A 78 15.89 21.14 -6.96
N PHE A 79 15.76 21.11 -5.63
CA PHE A 79 14.57 20.57 -4.98
C PHE A 79 13.32 21.33 -5.41
N ARG A 80 13.30 22.66 -5.31
CA ARG A 80 12.13 23.49 -5.60
C ARG A 80 11.77 23.57 -7.08
N GLU A 81 12.78 23.67 -7.94
CA GLU A 81 12.57 23.96 -9.36
C GLU A 81 12.41 22.70 -10.21
N GLN A 82 13.02 21.57 -9.78
CA GLN A 82 13.05 20.35 -10.59
C GLN A 82 12.39 19.17 -9.90
N LEU A 83 12.75 18.88 -8.65
CA LEU A 83 12.29 17.66 -7.99
C LEU A 83 10.85 17.78 -7.49
N GLU A 84 10.54 18.82 -6.71
CA GLU A 84 9.24 19.09 -6.08
C GLU A 84 8.07 19.10 -7.08
N PRO A 85 8.15 19.78 -8.24
CA PRO A 85 7.09 19.76 -9.24
C PRO A 85 6.85 18.37 -9.85
N ASN A 86 7.84 17.47 -9.79
CA ASN A 86 7.78 16.14 -10.38
C ASN A 86 7.53 15.02 -9.34
N ILE A 87 7.44 15.34 -8.04
CA ILE A 87 7.16 14.37 -6.98
C ILE A 87 5.90 13.54 -7.28
N PRO A 88 4.75 14.14 -7.68
CA PRO A 88 3.55 13.36 -7.97
C PRO A 88 3.77 12.37 -9.12
N ALA A 89 4.42 12.81 -10.20
CA ALA A 89 4.70 11.96 -11.36
C ALA A 89 5.65 10.80 -11.02
N ILE A 90 6.71 11.06 -10.25
CA ILE A 90 7.66 10.04 -9.78
C ILE A 90 6.94 9.01 -8.90
N ARG A 91 6.11 9.47 -7.96
CA ARG A 91 5.34 8.59 -7.07
C ARG A 91 4.34 7.74 -7.83
N ARG A 92 3.56 8.35 -8.73
CA ARG A 92 2.59 7.66 -9.59
C ARG A 92 3.26 6.60 -10.45
N ALA A 93 4.38 6.93 -11.09
CA ALA A 93 5.14 5.98 -11.89
C ALA A 93 5.69 4.83 -11.04
N HIS A 94 6.25 5.12 -9.86
CA HIS A 94 6.70 4.08 -8.94
C HIS A 94 5.57 3.16 -8.47
N TRP A 95 4.38 3.71 -8.20
CA TRP A 95 3.20 2.94 -7.80
C TRP A 95 2.69 2.02 -8.90
N GLU A 96 2.75 2.47 -10.16
CA GLU A 96 2.47 1.61 -11.31
C GLU A 96 3.41 0.40 -11.34
N CYS A 97 4.71 0.63 -11.12
CA CYS A 97 5.72 -0.44 -11.09
C CYS A 97 5.46 -1.49 -10.00
N ILE A 98 4.90 -1.10 -8.85
CA ILE A 98 4.62 -2.01 -7.73
C ILE A 98 3.16 -2.51 -7.70
N GLY A 99 2.36 -2.20 -8.73
CA GLY A 99 0.98 -2.68 -8.86
C GLY A 99 0.00 -2.04 -7.87
N LEU A 100 0.28 -0.82 -7.43
CA LEU A 100 -0.55 -0.07 -6.48
C LEU A 100 -1.27 1.14 -7.11
N ARG A 101 -1.19 1.34 -8.43
CA ARG A 101 -1.79 2.48 -9.14
C ARG A 101 -3.27 2.73 -8.78
N GLU A 102 -4.11 1.70 -8.88
CA GLU A 102 -5.56 1.79 -8.61
C GLU A 102 -5.88 2.15 -7.15
N LEU A 103 -4.95 1.93 -6.22
CA LEU A 103 -5.12 2.29 -4.80
C LEU A 103 -4.74 3.75 -4.48
N PHE A 104 -4.05 4.42 -5.40
CA PHE A 104 -3.43 5.73 -5.16
C PHE A 104 -3.89 6.83 -6.12
N GLU A 105 -4.55 6.51 -7.24
CA GLU A 105 -5.29 7.51 -8.04
C GLU A 105 -6.32 8.27 -7.18
N SER A 106 -6.76 7.69 -6.06
CA SER A 106 -7.61 8.30 -5.02
C SER A 106 -6.88 9.14 -3.95
N LEU A 107 -5.54 9.13 -3.93
CA LEU A 107 -4.70 9.77 -2.90
C LEU A 107 -3.91 10.98 -3.42
N ASP A 108 -3.66 11.06 -4.72
CA ASP A 108 -2.78 12.09 -5.33
C ASP A 108 -3.52 13.28 -5.94
N GLU A 109 -4.85 13.28 -5.93
CA GLU A 109 -5.65 14.41 -6.34
C GLU A 109 -6.55 14.84 -5.18
N TYR A 110 -6.53 16.13 -4.86
CA TYR A 110 -7.45 16.85 -3.98
C TYR A 110 -6.98 17.14 -2.54
N GLU A 111 -6.14 18.17 -2.39
CA GLU A 111 -6.25 19.11 -1.26
C GLU A 111 -7.09 20.31 -1.74
N PRO A 112 -8.41 20.34 -1.47
CA PRO A 112 -9.22 21.50 -1.84
C PRO A 112 -8.89 22.69 -0.95
N GLU A 113 -8.83 23.87 -1.56
CA GLU A 113 -8.76 25.17 -0.87
C GLU A 113 -10.03 25.49 -0.06
N HIS A 114 -11.07 24.65 -0.14
CA HIS A 114 -12.36 24.81 0.51
C HIS A 114 -12.77 23.54 1.26
N PRO A 115 -13.50 23.65 2.41
CA PRO A 115 -14.04 22.49 3.09
C PRO A 115 -14.96 21.74 2.13
N MET A 116 -14.55 20.53 1.76
CA MET A 116 -15.27 19.74 0.79
C MET A 116 -16.66 19.39 1.35
N ARG A 117 -17.68 19.50 0.50
CA ARG A 117 -18.83 18.57 0.53
C ARG A 117 -18.27 17.15 0.49
N SER A 118 -18.87 16.21 1.20
CA SER A 118 -18.35 14.83 1.30
C SER A 118 -18.14 14.20 -0.10
N VAL A 119 -17.24 13.23 -0.25
CA VAL A 119 -17.05 12.50 -1.53
C VAL A 119 -18.39 11.93 -1.99
N GLN A 120 -19.17 11.41 -1.05
CA GLN A 120 -20.53 10.93 -1.31
C GLN A 120 -21.43 12.03 -1.91
N GLU A 121 -21.42 13.25 -1.34
CA GLU A 121 -22.19 14.39 -1.86
C GLU A 121 -21.72 14.83 -3.25
N ALA A 122 -20.41 14.76 -3.52
CA ALA A 122 -19.86 15.11 -4.83
C ALA A 122 -20.33 14.11 -5.91
N VAL A 123 -20.32 12.81 -5.60
CA VAL A 123 -20.82 11.77 -6.50
C VAL A 123 -22.33 11.92 -6.69
N ALA A 124 -23.09 12.15 -5.61
CA ALA A 124 -24.55 12.35 -5.66
C ALA A 124 -24.90 13.50 -6.60
N TRP A 125 -24.29 14.67 -6.38
CA TRP A 125 -24.51 15.85 -7.21
C TRP A 125 -24.15 15.62 -8.68
N GLY A 126 -23.07 14.89 -8.95
CA GLY A 126 -22.66 14.56 -10.32
C GLY A 126 -23.68 13.68 -11.04
N LEU A 127 -24.22 12.66 -10.37
CA LEU A 127 -25.24 11.78 -10.95
C LEU A 127 -26.60 12.49 -11.12
N GLU A 128 -27.04 13.25 -10.12
CA GLU A 128 -28.26 14.05 -10.21
C GLU A 128 -28.20 15.03 -11.37
N ARG A 129 -27.08 15.74 -11.51
CA ARG A 129 -26.86 16.67 -12.62
C ARG A 129 -26.83 15.95 -13.96
N TRP A 130 -26.22 14.77 -14.04
CA TRP A 130 -26.21 13.98 -15.27
C TRP A 130 -27.62 13.56 -15.66
N ARG A 131 -28.40 13.03 -14.71
CA ARG A 131 -29.82 12.70 -14.92
C ARG A 131 -30.61 13.91 -15.44
N ASP A 132 -30.47 15.07 -14.79
CA ASP A 132 -31.21 16.28 -15.14
C ASP A 132 -30.83 16.87 -16.51
N MET A 133 -29.71 16.44 -17.10
CA MET A 133 -29.28 16.83 -18.44
C MET A 133 -29.82 15.92 -19.55
N LEU A 134 -30.37 14.75 -19.20
CA LEU A 134 -30.89 13.78 -20.15
C LEU A 134 -32.41 13.93 -20.25
N ASP A 135 -32.94 13.79 -21.46
CA ASP A 135 -34.38 13.57 -21.65
C ASP A 135 -34.76 12.09 -21.49
N ASP A 136 -36.06 11.79 -21.52
CA ASP A 136 -36.58 10.43 -21.31
C ASP A 136 -36.11 9.43 -22.40
N GLU A 137 -35.88 9.91 -23.64
CA GLU A 137 -35.42 9.08 -24.75
C GLU A 137 -33.93 8.76 -24.58
N GLU A 138 -33.12 9.76 -24.22
CA GLU A 138 -31.70 9.59 -23.91
C GLU A 138 -31.49 8.68 -22.69
N LEU A 139 -32.30 8.82 -21.65
CA LEU A 139 -32.20 7.99 -20.45
C LEU A 139 -32.45 6.50 -20.77
N GLU A 140 -33.41 6.19 -21.63
CA GLU A 140 -33.67 4.82 -22.07
C GLU A 140 -32.57 4.28 -23.00
N ASP A 141 -31.98 5.11 -23.87
CA ASP A 141 -30.79 4.72 -24.66
C ASP A 141 -29.61 4.33 -23.75
N TRP A 142 -29.28 5.17 -22.78
CA TRP A 142 -28.19 4.91 -21.83
C TRP A 142 -28.43 3.64 -21.02
N LYS A 143 -29.67 3.43 -20.57
CA LYS A 143 -30.06 2.21 -19.86
C LYS A 143 -29.95 0.97 -20.74
N SER A 144 -30.34 1.05 -22.01
CA SER A 144 -30.18 -0.06 -22.97
C SER A 144 -28.71 -0.44 -23.20
N ARG A 145 -27.79 0.52 -23.03
CA ARG A 145 -26.34 0.35 -23.10
C ARG A 145 -25.72 -0.12 -21.78
N GLY A 146 -26.53 -0.35 -20.76
CA GLY A 146 -26.12 -0.86 -19.45
C GLY A 146 -25.81 0.22 -18.40
N PHE A 147 -26.08 1.49 -18.66
CA PHE A 147 -25.88 2.57 -17.70
C PHE A 147 -27.19 2.88 -16.97
N ALA A 148 -27.31 2.44 -15.71
CA ALA A 148 -28.48 2.66 -14.88
C ALA A 148 -28.25 3.82 -13.91
N ILE A 149 -28.45 5.06 -14.38
CA ILE A 149 -28.21 6.28 -13.61
C ILE A 149 -29.07 6.34 -12.34
N GLU A 150 -30.36 6.00 -12.44
CA GLU A 150 -31.26 5.94 -11.28
C GLU A 150 -30.76 4.95 -10.22
N SER A 151 -30.38 3.74 -10.63
CA SER A 151 -29.82 2.75 -9.71
C SER A 151 -28.48 3.18 -9.10
N ALA A 152 -27.68 3.97 -9.82
CA ALA A 152 -26.45 4.55 -9.29
C ALA A 152 -26.75 5.63 -8.24
N ILE A 153 -27.78 6.45 -8.43
CA ILE A 153 -28.27 7.42 -7.42
C ILE A 153 -28.75 6.67 -6.18
N GLU A 154 -29.61 5.65 -6.34
CA GLU A 154 -30.07 4.80 -5.24
C GLU A 154 -28.90 4.16 -4.47
N THR A 155 -27.85 3.75 -5.19
CA THR A 155 -26.65 3.13 -4.59
C THR A 155 -25.93 4.06 -3.63
N ILE A 156 -25.93 5.37 -3.89
CA ILE A 156 -25.22 6.35 -3.06
C ILE A 156 -25.85 6.47 -1.67
N GLU A 157 -27.15 6.20 -1.56
CA GLU A 157 -27.87 6.24 -0.29
C GLU A 157 -27.70 4.94 0.52
N LEU A 158 -27.10 3.89 -0.06
CA LEU A 158 -26.97 2.61 0.61
C LEU A 158 -25.91 2.66 1.73
N PRO A 159 -26.18 2.05 2.90
CA PRO A 159 -25.28 2.11 4.06
C PRO A 159 -23.87 1.53 3.85
N TRP A 160 -23.67 0.72 2.81
CA TRP A 160 -22.38 0.12 2.49
C TRP A 160 -21.57 0.98 1.51
N PHE A 161 -22.19 1.95 0.84
CA PHE A 161 -21.52 2.91 -0.04
C PHE A 161 -21.02 4.10 0.78
N GLU A 162 -19.85 3.94 1.40
CA GLU A 162 -19.27 4.93 2.33
C GLU A 162 -17.95 5.50 1.79
N PRO A 163 -17.93 6.21 0.64
CA PRO A 163 -16.71 6.62 -0.05
C PRO A 163 -15.81 7.54 0.79
N ASP A 164 -16.38 8.37 1.65
CA ASP A 164 -15.63 9.19 2.60
C ASP A 164 -14.85 8.34 3.61
N ARG A 165 -15.48 7.28 4.13
CA ARG A 165 -14.80 6.32 5.02
C ARG A 165 -13.76 5.52 4.27
N TRP A 166 -14.02 5.14 3.01
CA TRP A 166 -13.03 4.46 2.18
C TRP A 166 -11.79 5.33 1.96
N LEU A 167 -11.98 6.63 1.70
CA LEU A 167 -10.90 7.60 1.61
C LEU A 167 -10.13 7.74 2.93
N GLU A 168 -10.82 7.79 4.07
CA GLU A 168 -10.19 7.79 5.38
C GLU A 168 -9.36 6.51 5.63
N ASN A 169 -9.89 5.35 5.26
CA ASN A 169 -9.18 4.07 5.36
C ASN A 169 -7.94 4.04 4.48
N MET A 170 -8.02 4.55 3.25
CA MET A 170 -6.86 4.68 2.37
C MET A 170 -5.78 5.59 2.97
N ARG A 171 -6.19 6.72 3.58
CA ARG A 171 -5.25 7.61 4.30
C ARG A 171 -4.55 6.89 5.46
N LEU A 172 -5.23 6.01 6.19
CA LEU A 172 -4.62 5.21 7.26
C LEU A 172 -3.61 4.17 6.75
N LEU A 173 -3.83 3.65 5.53
CA LEU A 173 -2.88 2.74 4.88
C LEU A 173 -1.65 3.47 4.33
N ARG A 174 -1.75 4.77 4.03
CA ARG A 174 -0.67 5.56 3.41
C ARG A 174 0.70 5.39 4.09
N PRO A 175 0.86 5.45 5.43
CA PRO A 175 2.16 5.23 6.06
C PRO A 175 2.70 3.82 5.80
N VAL A 176 1.83 2.82 5.81
CA VAL A 176 2.22 1.43 5.51
C VAL A 176 2.72 1.38 4.07
N LEU A 177 1.96 1.92 3.12
CA LEU A 177 2.27 1.87 1.69
C LEU A 177 3.53 2.66 1.32
N LEU A 178 3.74 3.84 1.92
CA LEU A 178 4.82 4.77 1.56
C LEU A 178 6.15 4.54 2.29
N ASP A 179 6.19 3.79 3.39
CA ASP A 179 7.42 3.68 4.19
C ASP A 179 8.56 3.04 3.39
N ARG A 180 8.33 1.92 2.69
CA ARG A 180 9.26 1.28 1.71
C ARG A 180 8.51 0.32 0.78
N PRO A 181 8.64 0.37 -0.55
CA PRO A 181 8.08 -0.68 -1.41
C PRO A 181 8.68 -2.05 -1.03
N PRO A 182 7.91 -3.14 -1.14
CA PRO A 182 8.38 -4.47 -0.75
C PRO A 182 9.38 -5.02 -1.78
N GLN A 183 10.64 -4.57 -1.70
CA GLN A 183 11.68 -4.76 -2.73
C GLN A 183 12.04 -6.23 -3.00
N HIS A 184 11.87 -7.10 -2.00
CA HIS A 184 12.29 -8.51 -2.05
C HIS A 184 11.11 -9.48 -2.18
N VAL A 185 9.90 -8.95 -2.29
CA VAL A 185 8.68 -9.76 -2.21
C VAL A 185 8.24 -10.16 -3.62
N ARG A 186 7.94 -11.46 -3.79
CA ARG A 186 7.52 -12.05 -5.07
C ARG A 186 6.19 -11.45 -5.55
N ASP A 187 5.99 -11.41 -6.87
CA ASP A 187 4.84 -10.78 -7.53
C ASP A 187 3.49 -11.27 -7.01
N HIS A 188 3.34 -12.59 -6.84
CA HIS A 188 2.10 -13.16 -6.34
C HIS A 188 1.79 -12.74 -4.90
N VAL A 189 2.80 -12.51 -4.06
CA VAL A 189 2.63 -11.97 -2.70
C VAL A 189 2.26 -10.48 -2.77
N ARG A 190 2.85 -9.72 -3.70
CA ARG A 190 2.46 -8.32 -3.96
C ARG A 190 0.98 -8.22 -4.36
N HIS A 191 0.48 -9.10 -5.22
CA HIS A 191 -0.95 -9.14 -5.56
C HIS A 191 -1.84 -9.42 -4.34
N ARG A 192 -1.43 -10.31 -3.43
CA ARG A 192 -2.17 -10.59 -2.19
C ARG A 192 -2.13 -9.42 -1.20
N LEU A 193 -1.02 -8.68 -1.15
CA LEU A 193 -0.95 -7.43 -0.39
C LEU A 193 -1.96 -6.41 -0.91
N THR A 194 -2.06 -6.23 -2.23
CA THR A 194 -3.07 -5.36 -2.85
C THR A 194 -4.49 -5.77 -2.49
N GLU A 195 -4.80 -7.07 -2.50
CA GLU A 195 -6.11 -7.60 -2.07
C GLU A 195 -6.41 -7.25 -0.60
N ILE A 196 -5.44 -7.42 0.29
CA ILE A 196 -5.56 -7.05 1.72
C ILE A 196 -5.83 -5.55 1.88
N TYR A 197 -5.11 -4.71 1.13
CA TYR A 197 -5.29 -3.26 1.19
C TYR A 197 -6.68 -2.84 0.71
N ARG A 198 -7.19 -3.45 -0.36
CA ARG A 198 -8.57 -3.22 -0.82
C ARG A 198 -9.60 -3.65 0.21
N ALA A 199 -9.44 -4.84 0.79
CA ALA A 199 -10.32 -5.33 1.85
C ALA A 199 -10.39 -4.34 3.02
N PHE A 200 -9.25 -3.78 3.43
CA PHE A 200 -9.20 -2.77 4.47
C PHE A 200 -9.87 -1.46 4.05
N THR A 201 -9.58 -0.96 2.84
CA THR A 201 -10.19 0.26 2.30
C THR A 201 -11.72 0.19 2.35
N PHE A 202 -12.31 -0.93 1.94
CA PHE A 202 -13.75 -1.13 1.90
C PHE A 202 -14.38 -1.54 3.25
N GLY A 203 -13.63 -1.50 4.34
CA GLY A 203 -14.17 -1.79 5.68
C GLY A 203 -14.35 -3.28 5.99
N LEU A 204 -13.75 -4.17 5.21
CA LEU A 204 -13.80 -5.62 5.41
C LEU A 204 -12.72 -6.05 6.42
N TRP A 205 -12.86 -5.62 7.68
CA TRP A 205 -11.84 -5.78 8.73
C TRP A 205 -11.48 -7.23 9.00
N MET A 206 -12.48 -8.10 9.17
CA MET A 206 -12.27 -9.52 9.43
C MET A 206 -11.57 -10.20 8.24
N SER A 207 -12.01 -9.89 7.02
CA SER A 207 -11.36 -10.38 5.80
C SER A 207 -9.91 -9.92 5.71
N SER A 208 -9.63 -8.66 6.04
CA SER A 208 -8.26 -8.12 6.06
C SER A 208 -7.36 -8.89 7.03
N ILE A 209 -7.86 -9.16 8.26
CA ILE A 209 -7.13 -9.93 9.28
C ILE A 209 -6.91 -11.38 8.82
N ALA A 210 -7.95 -12.04 8.31
CA ALA A 210 -7.85 -13.41 7.83
C ALA A 210 -6.88 -13.56 6.66
N LEU A 211 -6.93 -12.62 5.70
CA LEU A 211 -6.01 -12.58 4.56
C LEU A 211 -4.57 -12.31 5.01
N CYS A 212 -4.34 -11.42 5.99
CA CYS A 212 -3.01 -11.21 6.58
C CYS A 212 -2.43 -12.52 7.13
N ARG A 213 -3.23 -13.27 7.90
CA ARG A 213 -2.80 -14.56 8.47
C ARG A 213 -2.53 -15.59 7.39
N SER A 214 -3.42 -15.72 6.41
CA SER A 214 -3.27 -16.66 5.28
C SER A 214 -1.99 -16.37 4.48
N LEU A 215 -1.75 -15.09 4.15
CA LEU A 215 -0.55 -14.68 3.41
C LEU A 215 0.73 -14.90 4.23
N LEU A 216 0.69 -14.63 5.53
CA LEU A 216 1.83 -14.87 6.41
C LEU A 216 2.15 -16.38 6.49
N GLU A 217 1.16 -17.24 6.70
CA GLU A 217 1.37 -18.70 6.72
C GLU A 217 1.97 -19.19 5.41
N TYR A 218 1.39 -18.77 4.29
CA TYR A 218 1.89 -19.13 2.96
C TYR A 218 3.36 -18.71 2.80
N SER A 219 3.69 -17.49 3.17
CA SER A 219 5.04 -16.94 3.01
C SER A 219 6.07 -17.63 3.92
N LEU A 220 5.68 -17.94 5.17
CA LEU A 220 6.51 -18.73 6.08
C LEU A 220 6.79 -20.12 5.49
N LYS A 221 5.76 -20.80 4.98
CA LYS A 221 5.91 -22.10 4.30
C LYS A 221 6.77 -22.00 3.06
N GLU A 222 6.61 -20.96 2.25
CA GLU A 222 7.39 -20.80 1.01
C GLU A 222 8.88 -20.66 1.33
N THR A 223 9.21 -19.81 2.30
CA THR A 223 10.58 -19.36 2.62
C THR A 223 11.29 -20.18 3.70
N ALA A 224 10.59 -21.09 4.38
CA ALA A 224 11.14 -21.87 5.50
C ALA A 224 12.48 -22.54 5.18
N GLN A 225 12.58 -23.25 4.05
CA GLN A 225 13.79 -23.97 3.68
C GLN A 225 14.99 -23.02 3.47
N GLN A 226 14.76 -21.86 2.84
CA GLN A 226 15.79 -20.84 2.64
C GLN A 226 16.25 -20.23 3.96
N CYS A 227 15.35 -20.17 4.95
CA CYS A 227 15.67 -19.71 6.30
C CYS A 227 16.28 -20.79 7.21
N GLY A 228 16.48 -22.01 6.70
CA GLY A 228 16.98 -23.15 7.48
C GLY A 228 15.94 -23.76 8.42
N ILE A 229 14.66 -23.63 8.07
CA ILE A 229 13.51 -24.12 8.84
C ILE A 229 12.84 -25.24 8.05
N GLU A 230 12.57 -26.37 8.69
CA GLU A 230 11.86 -27.48 8.04
C GLU A 230 10.37 -27.16 7.90
N LYS A 231 9.78 -27.45 6.74
CA LYS A 231 8.35 -27.19 6.48
C LYS A 231 7.43 -28.25 7.08
N THR A 232 7.96 -29.45 7.28
CA THR A 232 7.22 -30.62 7.71
C THR A 232 7.72 -31.10 9.07
N LYS A 233 6.88 -31.85 9.76
CA LYS A 233 7.19 -32.59 10.98
C LYS A 233 6.79 -34.05 10.78
N ILE A 234 7.29 -34.93 11.64
CA ILE A 234 6.84 -36.31 11.66
C ILE A 234 5.44 -36.34 12.27
N GLY A 235 4.45 -36.73 11.47
CA GLY A 235 3.07 -36.89 11.88
C GLY A 235 2.87 -38.08 12.82
N TYR A 236 1.67 -38.19 13.40
CA TYR A 236 1.35 -39.26 14.35
C TYR A 236 1.54 -40.68 13.76
N ARG A 237 1.39 -40.82 12.43
CA ARG A 237 1.55 -42.08 11.71
C ARG A 237 2.98 -42.32 11.18
N GLY A 238 3.93 -41.45 11.51
CA GLY A 238 5.30 -41.50 10.97
C GLY A 238 5.46 -40.85 9.59
N GLU A 239 4.36 -40.43 8.96
CA GLU A 239 4.38 -39.74 7.66
C GLU A 239 4.71 -38.25 7.82
N PRO A 240 5.38 -37.62 6.85
CA PRO A 240 5.61 -36.17 6.87
C PRO A 240 4.29 -35.39 6.80
N GLU A 241 4.06 -34.51 7.78
CA GLU A 241 2.92 -33.60 7.82
C GLU A 241 3.40 -32.14 7.80
N ASP A 242 2.68 -31.25 7.13
CA ASP A 242 2.98 -29.83 7.14
C ASP A 242 2.90 -29.25 8.55
N LYS A 243 3.87 -28.41 8.91
CA LYS A 243 3.82 -27.65 10.16
C LYS A 243 2.64 -26.69 10.13
N SER A 244 1.98 -26.58 11.28
CA SER A 244 0.94 -25.59 11.50
C SER A 244 1.51 -24.17 11.56
N MET A 245 0.64 -23.18 11.39
CA MET A 245 1.02 -21.77 11.54
C MET A 245 1.68 -21.47 12.89
N ASN A 246 1.22 -22.11 13.98
CA ASN A 246 1.82 -21.92 15.31
C ASN A 246 3.26 -22.41 15.34
N GLU A 247 3.51 -23.63 14.85
CA GLU A 247 4.85 -24.23 14.82
C GLU A 247 5.81 -23.44 13.93
N LEU A 248 5.34 -22.96 12.78
CA LEU A 248 6.12 -22.09 11.91
C LEU A 248 6.45 -20.76 12.61
N CYS A 249 5.48 -20.12 13.28
CA CYS A 249 5.73 -18.88 14.00
C CYS A 249 6.77 -19.07 15.11
N ASP A 250 6.72 -20.18 15.85
CA ASP A 250 7.66 -20.45 16.95
C ASP A 250 9.09 -20.66 16.43
N GLU A 251 9.24 -21.41 15.33
CA GLU A 251 10.56 -21.64 14.73
C GLU A 251 11.13 -20.38 14.08
N PHE A 252 10.30 -19.60 13.36
CA PHE A 252 10.73 -18.32 12.81
C PHE A 252 11.03 -17.30 13.91
N SER A 253 10.30 -17.30 15.03
CA SER A 253 10.58 -16.44 16.19
C SER A 253 11.88 -16.83 16.87
N THR A 254 12.18 -18.12 16.97
CA THR A 254 13.45 -18.62 17.51
C THR A 254 14.62 -18.19 16.61
N ARG A 255 14.45 -18.30 15.29
CA ARG A 255 15.47 -17.92 14.31
C ARG A 255 15.63 -16.41 14.16
N PHE A 256 14.53 -15.67 14.26
CA PHE A 256 14.44 -14.22 14.10
C PHE A 256 13.65 -13.60 15.26
N PRO A 257 14.27 -13.42 16.43
CA PRO A 257 13.58 -12.94 17.64
C PRO A 257 12.87 -11.60 17.48
N SER A 258 13.36 -10.74 16.58
CA SER A 258 12.72 -9.45 16.26
C SER A 258 11.34 -9.58 15.62
N LEU A 259 10.96 -10.76 15.13
CA LEU A 259 9.65 -11.01 14.51
C LEU A 259 8.62 -11.56 15.50
N SER A 260 9.01 -12.03 16.67
CA SER A 260 8.12 -12.76 17.60
C SER A 260 6.81 -12.04 17.87
N GLY A 261 6.86 -10.79 18.33
CA GLY A 261 5.65 -10.03 18.64
C GLY A 261 4.77 -9.72 17.41
N GLU A 262 5.38 -9.62 16.23
CA GLU A 262 4.66 -9.31 14.99
C GLU A 262 3.99 -10.57 14.41
N LEU A 263 4.67 -11.72 14.48
CA LEU A 263 4.12 -13.03 14.11
C LEU A 263 2.97 -13.42 15.04
N ASP A 264 3.16 -13.28 16.35
CA ASP A 264 2.13 -13.58 17.36
C ASP A 264 0.87 -12.73 17.13
N ARG A 265 1.03 -11.42 16.88
CA ARG A 265 -0.11 -10.52 16.62
C ARG A 265 -0.96 -11.01 15.44
N VAL A 266 -0.33 -11.32 14.30
CA VAL A 266 -1.05 -11.76 13.10
C VAL A 266 -1.66 -13.15 13.30
N ARG A 267 -0.92 -14.07 13.93
CA ARG A 267 -1.38 -15.42 14.24
C ARG A 267 -2.62 -15.40 15.13
N ASP A 268 -2.56 -14.69 16.24
CA ASP A 268 -3.60 -14.73 17.28
C ASP A 268 -4.88 -14.05 16.79
N ALA A 269 -4.76 -12.86 16.19
CA ALA A 269 -5.90 -12.17 15.59
C ALA A 269 -6.51 -12.98 14.44
N GLY A 270 -5.67 -13.53 13.55
CA GLY A 270 -6.09 -14.35 12.42
C GLY A 270 -6.80 -15.64 12.84
N ASN A 271 -6.23 -16.39 13.79
CA ASN A 271 -6.84 -17.60 14.31
C ASN A 271 -8.18 -17.32 15.00
N ARG A 272 -8.31 -16.20 15.73
CA ARG A 272 -9.58 -15.80 16.33
C ARG A 272 -10.68 -15.54 15.29
N ILE A 273 -10.32 -14.96 14.14
CA ILE A 273 -11.28 -14.72 13.05
C ILE A 273 -11.58 -16.00 12.25
N MET A 274 -10.56 -16.79 11.90
CA MET A 274 -10.72 -17.97 11.03
C MET A 274 -11.20 -19.23 11.76
N HIS A 275 -10.95 -19.33 13.06
CA HIS A 275 -11.25 -20.49 13.89
C HIS A 275 -12.00 -20.07 15.16
N ALA A 276 -12.97 -19.18 15.00
CA ALA A 276 -13.79 -18.65 16.08
C ALA A 276 -14.44 -19.77 16.89
N LYS A 277 -14.23 -19.74 18.21
CA LYS A 277 -14.89 -20.64 19.17
C LYS A 277 -16.25 -20.06 19.56
N LYS A 278 -17.13 -20.91 20.08
CA LYS A 278 -18.52 -20.56 20.46
C LYS A 278 -18.65 -19.39 21.45
N HIS A 279 -17.57 -19.03 22.15
CA HIS A 279 -17.53 -17.95 23.14
C HIS A 279 -16.67 -16.75 22.72
N ASP A 280 -16.15 -16.74 21.49
CA ASP A 280 -15.34 -15.63 21.01
C ASP A 280 -16.24 -14.44 20.69
N VAL A 281 -16.00 -13.32 21.37
CA VAL A 281 -16.71 -12.07 21.14
C VAL A 281 -16.04 -11.36 19.95
N ILE A 282 -16.78 -11.19 18.85
CA ILE A 282 -16.34 -10.35 17.74
C ILE A 282 -16.33 -8.90 18.24
N ALA A 283 -15.15 -8.28 18.22
CA ALA A 283 -14.96 -6.94 18.73
C ALA A 283 -15.76 -5.89 17.93
N PHE A 284 -16.02 -4.74 18.54
CA PHE A 284 -16.69 -3.62 17.88
C PHE A 284 -15.95 -3.17 16.60
N PRO A 285 -16.64 -2.67 15.56
CA PRO A 285 -16.02 -2.32 14.28
C PRO A 285 -14.81 -1.39 14.37
N LYS A 286 -14.82 -0.41 15.29
CA LYS A 286 -13.68 0.49 15.51
C LYS A 286 -12.44 -0.27 16.01
N VAL A 287 -12.63 -1.20 16.94
CA VAL A 287 -11.54 -2.04 17.48
C VAL A 287 -11.00 -2.96 16.38
N LEU A 288 -11.89 -3.54 15.56
CA LEU A 288 -11.50 -4.36 14.43
C LEU A 288 -10.73 -3.58 13.35
N ARG A 289 -11.09 -2.31 13.12
CA ARG A 289 -10.35 -1.42 12.19
C ARG A 289 -8.92 -1.20 12.64
N GLU A 290 -8.71 -0.84 13.91
CA GLU A 290 -7.37 -0.62 14.47
C GLU A 290 -6.56 -1.93 14.48
N GLU A 291 -7.18 -3.03 14.86
CA GLU A 291 -6.54 -4.35 14.87
C GLU A 291 -6.18 -4.84 13.46
N ALA A 292 -7.06 -4.64 12.48
CA ALA A 292 -6.77 -4.95 11.08
C ALA A 292 -5.58 -4.16 10.56
N LEU A 293 -5.51 -2.85 10.85
CA LEU A 293 -4.36 -2.03 10.48
C LEU A 293 -3.07 -2.50 11.17
N GLY A 294 -3.17 -2.89 12.45
CA GLY A 294 -2.07 -3.50 13.19
C GLY A 294 -1.58 -4.79 12.53
N CYS A 295 -2.47 -5.71 12.19
CA CYS A 295 -2.15 -6.95 11.49
C CYS A 295 -1.49 -6.69 10.13
N ILE A 296 -1.98 -5.71 9.37
CA ILE A 296 -1.38 -5.34 8.08
C ILE A 296 0.07 -4.88 8.24
N ARG A 297 0.35 -4.03 9.24
CA ARG A 297 1.70 -3.53 9.54
C ARG A 297 2.63 -4.68 9.96
N SER A 298 2.17 -5.50 10.90
CA SER A 298 2.92 -6.65 11.43
C SER A 298 3.24 -7.69 10.37
N MET A 299 2.24 -8.05 9.57
CA MET A 299 2.39 -9.00 8.48
C MET A 299 3.38 -8.46 7.45
N ARG A 300 3.22 -7.21 6.99
CA ARG A 300 4.12 -6.62 6.00
C ARG A 300 5.58 -6.60 6.48
N TYR A 301 5.82 -6.12 7.70
CA TYR A 301 7.16 -6.11 8.28
C TYR A 301 7.77 -7.51 8.36
N SER A 302 6.96 -8.50 8.74
CA SER A 302 7.39 -9.91 8.78
C SER A 302 7.77 -10.41 7.39
N LEU A 303 6.92 -10.17 6.37
CA LEU A 303 7.20 -10.57 5.00
C LEU A 303 8.48 -9.93 4.46
N GLU A 304 8.62 -8.61 4.58
CA GLU A 304 9.80 -7.90 4.11
C GLU A 304 11.08 -8.44 4.75
N THR A 305 11.03 -8.71 6.07
CA THR A 305 12.17 -9.27 6.80
C THR A 305 12.51 -10.69 6.32
N ILE A 306 11.50 -11.55 6.17
CA ILE A 306 11.70 -12.95 5.79
C ILE A 306 12.21 -13.06 4.35
N TYR A 307 11.59 -12.36 3.40
CA TYR A 307 12.01 -12.40 1.99
C TYR A 307 13.38 -11.76 1.75
N ALA A 308 13.73 -10.70 2.50
CA ALA A 308 15.08 -10.14 2.44
C ALA A 308 16.15 -11.14 2.90
N ARG A 309 15.82 -12.01 3.85
CA ARG A 309 16.74 -13.06 4.34
C ARG A 309 16.77 -14.29 3.45
N ALA A 310 15.66 -14.65 2.83
CA ALA A 310 15.55 -15.79 1.94
C ALA A 310 16.18 -15.57 0.55
N SER A 311 16.53 -14.33 0.22
CA SER A 311 17.18 -13.94 -1.04
C SER A 311 18.71 -13.99 -0.99
N HIS A 312 19.30 -14.45 0.12
CA HIS A 312 20.73 -14.63 0.36
C HIS A 312 21.04 -16.09 0.69
#